data_AF-A0A497H8H2-F1
#
_entry.id   AF-A0A497H8H2-F1
#
_cell.length_a   1.000
_cell.length_b   1.000
_cell.length_c   1.000
_cell.angle_alpha   90.00
_cell.angle_beta   90.00
_cell.angle_gamma   90.00
#
_symmetry.space_group_name_H-M   'P 1'
#
loop_
_entity.id
_entity.type
_entity.pdbx_description
1 polymer ?
#
loop_
_entity_poly.entity_id
_entity_poly.type
_entity_poly.pdbx_seq_one_letter_code
_entity_poly.pdbx_strand_id
1 'polypeptide(L)'
;YLMEREKWDFFQLHVMETDRINHFFWEDYERGDPDFAPKFMDLYRKIDDYLGEIWDGFGKKENCEVLVLSDHGFCTLKKEVYLNLWLEREGYLSFRSEESKSLENIAPESKAYSLIPGRIFINLKGREEMGSVEREDYEPLRDEIAKKLIEELKDPEDGTPIVERVYRREEIYDGPYLEEAADLIAVPKTGYDLKGKVSVQELTGRGKIVGMHTYDDAFLFVKGEVKLEENERWIGGVNRLALALAR
;
A
#
# COMPACT_ATOMS: atom_id res chain seq x y z
N TYR A 1 -14.00 25.07 -15.38
CA TYR A 1 -13.53 25.05 -16.79
C TYR A 1 -13.87 23.75 -17.51
N LEU A 2 -13.12 22.65 -17.34
CA LEU A 2 -13.36 21.40 -18.11
C LEU A 2 -14.80 20.89 -17.92
N MET A 3 -15.25 20.84 -16.68
CA MET A 3 -16.62 20.38 -16.36
C MET A 3 -17.73 21.28 -16.93
N GLU A 4 -17.47 22.57 -17.15
CA GLU A 4 -18.49 23.54 -17.57
C GLU A 4 -18.51 23.80 -19.08
N ARG A 5 -17.38 23.59 -19.76
CA ARG A 5 -17.19 24.00 -21.16
C ARG A 5 -17.07 22.84 -22.13
N GLU A 6 -16.71 21.67 -21.63
CA GLU A 6 -16.61 20.46 -22.45
C GLU A 6 -17.83 19.58 -22.20
N LYS A 7 -18.24 18.84 -23.25
CA LYS A 7 -19.18 17.74 -23.08
C LYS A 7 -18.41 16.50 -22.65
N TRP A 8 -18.93 15.78 -21.67
CA TRP A 8 -18.33 14.56 -21.16
C TRP A 8 -19.43 13.56 -20.80
N ASP A 9 -19.16 12.29 -21.05
CA ASP A 9 -19.98 11.16 -20.58
C ASP A 9 -19.40 10.55 -19.29
N PHE A 10 -18.11 10.79 -19.03
CA PHE A 10 -17.37 10.34 -17.86
C PHE A 10 -16.29 11.36 -17.49
N PHE A 11 -16.14 11.62 -16.19
CA PHE A 11 -15.10 12.48 -15.64
C PHE A 11 -14.53 11.87 -14.37
N GLN A 12 -13.20 11.78 -14.29
CA GLN A 12 -12.48 11.30 -13.12
C GLN A 12 -11.52 12.38 -12.63
N LEU A 13 -11.68 12.76 -11.36
CA LEU A 13 -10.77 13.65 -10.65
C LEU A 13 -9.98 12.83 -9.62
N HIS A 14 -8.66 12.94 -9.68
CA HIS A 14 -7.77 12.38 -8.66
C HIS A 14 -7.11 13.51 -7.88
N VAL A 15 -7.36 13.55 -6.56
CA VAL A 15 -6.76 14.53 -5.65
C VAL A 15 -5.55 13.90 -4.96
N MET A 16 -4.36 14.03 -5.56
CA MET A 16 -3.11 13.47 -4.98
C MET A 16 -2.64 14.15 -3.69
N GLU A 17 -3.14 15.36 -3.38
CA GLU A 17 -2.62 16.13 -2.26
C GLU A 17 -2.90 15.46 -0.91
N THR A 18 -4.00 14.69 -0.80
CA THR A 18 -4.36 13.94 0.43
C THR A 18 -3.28 12.90 0.78
N ASP A 19 -2.81 12.12 -0.19
CA ASP A 19 -1.72 11.16 -0.02
C ASP A 19 -0.43 11.85 0.46
N ARG A 20 -0.08 12.98 -0.16
CA ARG A 20 1.13 13.76 0.21
C ARG A 20 1.06 14.28 1.63
N ILE A 21 -0.02 14.96 2.01
CA ILE A 21 -0.12 15.52 3.35
C ILE A 21 -0.19 14.42 4.42
N ASN A 22 -0.82 13.28 4.13
CA ASN A 22 -0.86 12.16 5.07
C ASN A 22 0.54 11.58 5.26
N HIS A 23 1.32 11.39 4.20
CA HIS A 23 2.70 10.93 4.34
C HIS A 23 3.58 11.86 5.19
N PHE A 24 3.41 13.18 5.10
CA PHE A 24 4.31 14.14 5.77
C PHE A 24 3.82 14.69 7.11
N PHE A 25 2.51 14.71 7.37
CA PHE A 25 1.91 15.41 8.51
C PHE A 25 0.86 14.60 9.27
N TRP A 26 0.61 13.33 8.91
CA TRP A 26 -0.38 12.50 9.61
C TRP A 26 -0.08 12.39 11.12
N GLU A 27 1.17 12.11 11.48
CA GLU A 27 1.56 11.98 12.88
C GLU A 27 1.44 13.33 13.63
N ASP A 28 1.75 14.45 12.98
CA ASP A 28 1.58 15.77 13.56
C ASP A 28 0.09 16.07 13.81
N TYR A 29 -0.77 15.67 12.88
CA TYR A 29 -2.23 15.74 13.04
C TYR A 29 -2.71 14.86 14.20
N GLU A 30 -2.32 13.59 14.24
CA GLU A 30 -2.73 12.62 15.27
C GLU A 30 -2.29 13.05 16.68
N ARG A 31 -1.09 13.65 16.79
CA ARG A 31 -0.57 14.18 18.06
C ARG A 31 -1.16 15.53 18.47
N GLY A 32 -1.93 16.17 17.60
CA GLY A 32 -2.49 17.49 17.85
C GLY A 32 -1.45 18.59 17.86
N ASP A 33 -0.45 18.53 16.96
CA ASP A 33 0.53 19.60 16.80
C ASP A 33 -0.18 20.95 16.56
N PRO A 34 0.15 22.00 17.34
CA PRO A 34 -0.61 23.26 17.30
C PRO A 34 -0.49 24.00 15.97
N ASP A 35 0.59 23.78 15.21
CA ASP A 35 0.86 24.48 13.96
C ASP A 35 0.43 23.67 12.73
N PHE A 36 0.58 22.35 12.77
CA PHE A 36 0.34 21.47 11.63
C PHE A 36 -1.03 20.80 11.64
N ALA A 37 -1.57 20.38 12.79
CA ALA A 37 -2.87 19.70 12.83
C ALA A 37 -4.02 20.58 12.27
N PRO A 38 -4.12 21.89 12.56
CA PRO A 38 -5.14 22.74 11.95
C PRO A 38 -4.97 22.86 10.44
N LYS A 39 -3.74 23.03 9.95
CA LYS A 39 -3.42 23.20 8.52
C LYS A 39 -3.66 21.93 7.72
N PHE A 40 -3.35 20.78 8.31
CA PHE A 40 -3.68 19.47 7.77
C PHE A 40 -5.19 19.39 7.51
N MET A 41 -6.00 19.77 8.51
CA MET A 41 -7.46 19.77 8.34
C MET A 41 -8.00 20.85 7.41
N ASP A 42 -7.32 21.98 7.27
CA ASP A 42 -7.71 23.01 6.30
C ASP A 42 -7.66 22.50 4.86
N LEU A 43 -6.77 21.56 4.51
CA LEU A 43 -6.80 20.94 3.19
C LEU A 43 -8.09 20.14 2.99
N TYR A 44 -8.43 19.27 3.94
CA TYR A 44 -9.64 18.44 3.84
C TYR A 44 -10.91 19.29 3.80
N ARG A 45 -10.98 20.40 4.54
CA ARG A 45 -12.11 21.35 4.45
C ARG A 45 -12.21 21.97 3.05
N LYS A 46 -11.10 22.37 2.45
CA LYS A 46 -11.10 22.88 1.06
C LYS A 46 -11.57 21.82 0.07
N ILE A 47 -11.15 20.57 0.25
CA ILE A 47 -11.60 19.45 -0.58
C ILE A 47 -13.11 19.25 -0.41
N ASP A 48 -13.63 19.28 0.82
CA ASP A 48 -15.07 19.19 1.12
C ASP A 48 -15.86 20.31 0.43
N ASP A 49 -15.40 21.56 0.51
CA ASP A 49 -16.01 22.69 -0.19
C ASP A 49 -16.07 22.44 -1.72
N TYR A 50 -14.97 21.98 -2.33
CA TYR A 50 -14.92 21.67 -3.77
C TYR A 50 -15.83 20.48 -4.14
N LEU A 51 -15.93 19.46 -3.29
CA LEU A 51 -16.87 18.36 -3.49
C LEU A 51 -18.32 18.85 -3.43
N GLY A 52 -18.61 19.79 -2.53
CA GLY A 52 -19.89 20.49 -2.47
C GLY A 52 -20.24 21.23 -3.76
N GLU A 53 -19.27 21.97 -4.32
CA GLU A 53 -19.45 22.66 -5.62
C GLU A 53 -19.71 21.67 -6.77
N ILE A 54 -18.97 20.56 -6.83
CA ILE A 54 -19.17 19.50 -7.83
C ILE A 54 -20.55 18.88 -7.68
N TRP A 55 -20.96 18.60 -6.45
CA TRP A 55 -22.25 18.01 -6.15
C TRP A 55 -23.41 18.91 -6.54
N ASP A 56 -23.39 20.19 -6.16
CA ASP A 56 -24.45 21.12 -6.47
C ASP A 56 -24.48 21.45 -7.97
N GLY A 57 -23.30 21.62 -8.60
CA GLY A 57 -23.16 21.97 -10.00
C GLY A 57 -23.51 20.85 -10.99
N PHE A 58 -23.27 19.59 -10.64
CA PHE A 58 -23.41 18.45 -11.56
C PHE A 58 -24.24 17.31 -10.99
N GLY A 59 -23.93 16.86 -9.77
CA GLY A 59 -24.65 15.73 -9.14
C GLY A 59 -26.15 15.99 -8.98
N LYS A 60 -26.51 17.21 -8.54
CA LYS A 60 -27.91 17.67 -8.43
C LYS A 60 -28.43 18.26 -9.73
N LYS A 61 -27.76 19.29 -10.26
CA LYS A 61 -28.28 20.11 -11.35
C LYS A 61 -28.41 19.35 -12.68
N GLU A 62 -27.41 18.53 -13.01
CA GLU A 62 -27.37 17.76 -14.26
C GLU A 62 -27.82 16.30 -14.06
N ASN A 63 -28.26 15.95 -12.84
CA ASN A 63 -28.60 14.58 -12.43
C ASN A 63 -27.51 13.55 -12.77
N CYS A 64 -26.23 13.92 -12.60
CA CYS A 64 -25.10 13.02 -12.77
C CYS A 64 -24.99 12.06 -11.58
N GLU A 65 -24.49 10.85 -11.83
CA GLU A 65 -23.99 9.99 -10.77
C GLU A 65 -22.62 10.47 -10.31
N VAL A 66 -22.44 10.54 -8.99
CA VAL A 66 -21.19 10.99 -8.36
C VAL A 66 -20.71 9.88 -7.45
N LEU A 67 -19.48 9.43 -7.70
CA LEU A 67 -18.76 8.48 -6.88
C LEU A 67 -17.55 9.17 -6.29
N VAL A 68 -17.36 9.06 -4.98
CA VAL A 68 -16.16 9.53 -4.30
C VAL A 68 -15.54 8.32 -3.62
N LEU A 69 -14.27 8.04 -3.88
CA LEU A 69 -13.60 6.91 -3.28
C LEU A 69 -12.18 7.28 -2.88
N SER A 70 -11.62 6.44 -2.03
CA SER A 70 -10.21 6.42 -1.72
C SER A 70 -9.69 5.02 -2.01
N ASP A 71 -8.49 4.96 -2.57
CA ASP A 71 -7.78 3.73 -2.92
C ASP A 71 -7.14 3.04 -1.69
N HIS A 72 -6.90 3.78 -0.61
CA HIS A 72 -6.37 3.27 0.67
C HIS A 72 -6.61 4.25 1.81
N GLY A 73 -6.56 3.79 3.07
CA GLY A 73 -6.53 4.70 4.21
C GLY A 73 -5.11 5.10 4.62
N PHE A 74 -4.98 5.58 5.86
CA PHE A 74 -3.69 5.97 6.43
C PHE A 74 -3.60 5.71 7.94
N CYS A 75 -2.36 5.50 8.41
CA CYS A 75 -2.02 5.55 9.83
C CYS A 75 -0.62 6.14 10.05
N THR A 76 -0.27 6.39 11.31
CA THR A 76 1.10 6.77 11.69
C THR A 76 2.08 5.64 11.40
N LEU A 77 3.18 5.97 10.73
CA LEU A 77 4.31 5.08 10.50
C LEU A 77 5.08 4.91 11.81
N LYS A 78 5.18 3.65 12.25
CA LYS A 78 6.09 3.22 13.31
C LYS A 78 7.50 3.06 12.75
N LYS A 79 7.66 2.17 11.75
CA LYS A 79 8.96 1.85 11.12
C LYS A 79 8.82 1.40 9.67
N GLU A 80 9.79 1.78 8.84
CA GLU A 80 10.08 1.09 7.57
C GLU A 80 10.80 -0.24 7.88
N VAL A 81 10.51 -1.29 7.11
CA VAL A 81 11.15 -2.62 7.24
C VAL A 81 11.73 -3.02 5.89
N TYR A 82 13.00 -3.42 5.85
CA TYR A 82 13.71 -3.65 4.60
C TYR A 82 13.80 -5.14 4.26
N LEU A 83 12.89 -5.60 3.41
CA LEU A 83 12.75 -7.03 3.08
C LEU A 83 13.95 -7.60 2.34
N ASN A 84 14.64 -6.83 1.49
CA ASN A 84 15.84 -7.32 0.82
C ASN A 84 16.99 -7.58 1.80
N LEU A 85 17.14 -6.77 2.85
CA LEU A 85 18.11 -7.06 3.91
C LEU A 85 17.70 -8.29 4.73
N TRP A 86 16.41 -8.48 4.98
CA TRP A 86 15.92 -9.70 5.63
C TRP A 86 16.20 -10.95 4.78
N LEU A 87 15.84 -10.92 3.50
CA LEU A 87 16.13 -11.99 2.53
C LEU A 87 17.63 -12.29 2.46
N GLU A 88 18.48 -11.25 2.53
CA GLU A 88 19.93 -11.41 2.56
C GLU A 88 20.41 -12.13 3.82
N ARG A 89 19.93 -11.71 5.00
CA ARG A 89 20.30 -12.33 6.29
C ARG A 89 19.85 -13.79 6.39
N GLU A 90 18.71 -14.12 5.79
CA GLU A 90 18.20 -15.49 5.71
C GLU A 90 18.88 -16.34 4.61
N GLY A 91 19.75 -15.74 3.79
CA GLY A 91 20.48 -16.43 2.72
C GLY A 91 19.67 -16.68 1.44
N TYR A 92 18.55 -15.98 1.26
CA TYR A 92 17.76 -16.03 0.02
C TYR A 92 18.24 -15.04 -1.04
N LEU A 93 18.92 -13.97 -0.64
CA LEU A 93 19.45 -12.94 -1.52
C LEU A 93 20.93 -12.74 -1.25
N SER A 94 21.74 -12.64 -2.30
CA SER A 94 23.14 -12.23 -2.18
C SER A 94 23.51 -11.35 -3.37
N PHE A 95 24.62 -10.60 -3.26
CA PHE A 95 25.05 -9.69 -4.30
C PHE A 95 26.44 -10.07 -4.80
N ARG A 96 26.72 -9.76 -6.08
CA ARG A 96 28.05 -10.01 -6.66
C ARG A 96 29.14 -9.16 -6.02
N SER A 97 28.76 -8.05 -5.41
CA SER A 97 29.64 -7.10 -4.74
C SER A 97 28.91 -6.42 -3.59
N GLU A 98 29.51 -6.44 -2.40
CA GLU A 98 29.01 -5.73 -1.22
C GLU A 98 29.06 -4.20 -1.38
N GLU A 99 29.96 -3.69 -2.21
CA GLU A 99 30.16 -2.25 -2.42
C GLU A 99 29.15 -1.64 -3.40
N SER A 100 28.42 -2.47 -4.16
CA SER A 100 27.53 -2.03 -5.24
C SER A 100 26.23 -2.83 -5.30
N LYS A 101 25.59 -3.00 -4.15
CA LYS A 101 24.30 -3.71 -4.03
C LYS A 101 23.22 -3.01 -4.86
N SER A 102 22.65 -3.77 -5.79
CA SER A 102 21.51 -3.39 -6.63
C SER A 102 20.79 -4.67 -7.06
N LEU A 103 19.49 -4.59 -7.39
CA LEU A 103 18.76 -5.77 -7.85
C LEU A 103 19.26 -6.27 -9.22
N GLU A 104 19.88 -5.40 -10.00
CA GLU A 104 20.58 -5.74 -11.24
C GLU A 104 21.89 -6.51 -10.99
N ASN A 105 22.44 -6.43 -9.77
CA ASN A 105 23.73 -7.02 -9.39
C ASN A 105 23.59 -8.17 -8.36
N ILE A 106 22.44 -8.83 -8.31
CA ILE A 106 22.27 -10.01 -7.47
C ILE A 106 23.20 -11.15 -7.93
N ALA A 107 23.69 -11.93 -6.98
CA ALA A 107 24.55 -13.08 -7.27
C ALA A 107 23.75 -14.21 -7.93
N PRO A 108 24.37 -15.05 -8.78
CA PRO A 108 23.69 -16.14 -9.49
C PRO A 108 22.97 -17.16 -8.59
N GLU A 109 23.39 -17.29 -7.33
CA GLU A 109 22.77 -18.17 -6.34
C GLU A 109 21.58 -17.55 -5.59
N SER A 110 21.28 -16.26 -5.82
CA SER A 110 20.12 -15.59 -5.22
C SER A 110 18.83 -16.28 -5.60
N LYS A 111 18.01 -16.60 -4.60
CA LYS A 111 16.77 -17.37 -4.73
C LYS A 111 15.53 -16.49 -4.73
N ALA A 112 15.56 -15.34 -4.06
CA ALA A 112 14.42 -14.43 -4.00
C ALA A 112 14.88 -12.98 -3.82
N TYR A 113 14.05 -12.05 -4.28
CA TYR A 113 14.23 -10.61 -4.08
C TYR A 113 12.87 -9.95 -3.83
N SER A 114 12.87 -8.73 -3.31
CA SER A 114 11.67 -7.98 -2.97
C SER A 114 11.61 -6.64 -3.68
N LEU A 115 10.41 -6.29 -4.13
CA LEU A 115 10.00 -4.96 -4.58
C LEU A 115 8.95 -4.37 -3.63
N ILE A 116 8.78 -3.05 -3.66
CA ILE A 116 7.82 -2.36 -2.78
C ILE A 116 6.38 -2.47 -3.30
N PRO A 117 5.36 -2.41 -2.44
CA PRO A 117 5.40 -2.74 -1.01
C PRO A 117 5.23 -4.25 -0.82
N GLY A 118 6.04 -4.87 0.03
CA GLY A 118 5.81 -6.26 0.48
C GLY A 118 5.86 -7.36 -0.59
N ARG A 119 6.21 -7.05 -1.84
CA ARG A 119 6.20 -7.99 -2.97
C ARG A 119 7.49 -8.77 -2.99
N ILE A 120 7.41 -10.09 -3.03
CA ILE A 120 8.57 -10.98 -3.08
C ILE A 120 8.45 -11.85 -4.33
N PHE A 121 9.55 -11.90 -5.08
CA PHE A 121 9.72 -12.66 -6.30
C PHE A 121 10.75 -13.74 -6.04
N ILE A 122 10.42 -14.98 -6.40
CA ILE A 122 11.34 -16.09 -6.50
C ILE A 122 12.11 -15.93 -7.81
N ASN A 123 13.43 -16.07 -7.76
CA ASN A 123 14.30 -16.02 -8.93
C ASN A 123 14.24 -17.37 -9.67
N LEU A 124 13.12 -17.64 -10.33
CA LEU A 124 12.74 -18.90 -10.95
C LEU A 124 13.39 -19.09 -12.32
N LYS A 125 13.96 -20.27 -12.55
CA LYS A 125 14.53 -20.64 -13.85
C LYS A 125 13.49 -20.59 -14.96
N GLY A 126 13.85 -19.89 -16.05
CA GLY A 126 13.01 -19.74 -17.23
C GLY A 126 11.98 -18.62 -17.15
N ARG A 127 11.81 -17.97 -15.99
CA ARG A 127 11.01 -16.75 -15.83
C ARG A 127 11.90 -15.53 -15.65
N GLU A 128 12.82 -15.59 -14.68
CA GLU A 128 13.84 -14.56 -14.48
C GLU A 128 15.07 -14.84 -15.36
N GLU A 129 15.68 -13.79 -15.92
CA GLU A 129 16.85 -13.89 -16.82
C GLU A 129 18.01 -14.67 -16.18
N MET A 130 18.21 -14.48 -14.87
CA MET A 130 19.26 -15.11 -14.07
C MET A 130 18.67 -16.07 -13.01
N GLY A 131 17.54 -16.71 -13.33
CA GLY A 131 16.84 -17.62 -12.42
C GLY A 131 17.74 -18.73 -11.86
N SER A 132 17.72 -18.91 -10.54
CA SER A 132 18.54 -19.89 -9.82
C SER A 132 17.71 -21.07 -9.28
N VAL A 133 16.42 -20.84 -9.04
CA VAL A 133 15.50 -21.81 -8.43
C VAL A 133 14.91 -22.72 -9.51
N GLU A 134 15.00 -24.04 -9.32
CA GLU A 134 14.36 -25.02 -10.20
C GLU A 134 12.84 -25.06 -9.98
N ARG A 135 12.10 -25.55 -10.97
CA ARG A 135 10.63 -25.61 -10.90
C ARG A 135 10.13 -26.49 -9.75
N GLU A 136 10.87 -27.55 -9.43
CA GLU A 136 10.56 -28.48 -8.35
C GLU A 136 10.74 -27.85 -6.95
N ASP A 137 11.63 -26.86 -6.83
CA ASP A 137 11.94 -26.16 -5.58
C ASP A 137 11.08 -24.90 -5.35
N TYR A 138 10.37 -24.45 -6.39
CA TYR A 138 9.59 -23.20 -6.36
C TYR A 138 8.50 -23.19 -5.27
N GLU A 139 7.62 -24.19 -5.24
CA GLU A 139 6.54 -24.27 -4.25
C GLU A 139 7.05 -24.45 -2.81
N PRO A 140 7.98 -25.39 -2.53
CA PRO A 140 8.60 -25.49 -1.20
C PRO A 140 9.25 -24.19 -0.72
N LEU A 141 9.95 -23.47 -1.59
CA LEU A 141 10.60 -22.21 -1.23
C LEU A 141 9.59 -21.10 -0.93
N ARG A 142 8.48 -21.02 -1.67
CA ARG A 142 7.38 -20.09 -1.37
C ARG A 142 6.80 -20.35 0.02
N ASP A 143 6.54 -21.62 0.35
CA ASP A 143 6.01 -22.00 1.67
C ASP A 143 6.99 -21.67 2.79
N GLU A 144 8.28 -21.95 2.58
CA GLU A 144 9.33 -21.63 3.54
C GLU A 144 9.41 -20.12 3.83
N ILE A 145 9.53 -19.30 2.77
CA ILE A 145 9.64 -17.85 2.89
C ILE A 145 8.37 -17.27 3.53
N ALA A 146 7.18 -17.67 3.08
CA ALA A 146 5.92 -17.19 3.64
C ALA A 146 5.79 -17.51 5.14
N LYS A 147 6.16 -18.73 5.53
CA LYS A 147 6.16 -19.14 6.94
C LYS A 147 7.14 -18.32 7.77
N LYS A 148 8.39 -18.16 7.32
CA LYS A 148 9.40 -17.39 8.05
C LYS A 148 9.04 -15.90 8.17
N LEU A 149 8.44 -15.30 7.15
CA LEU A 149 7.95 -13.93 7.24
C LEU A 149 6.92 -13.76 8.37
N ILE A 150 6.03 -14.74 8.55
CA ILE A 150 4.99 -14.69 9.58
C ILE A 150 5.57 -15.01 10.98
N GLU A 151 6.43 -16.01 11.08
CA GLU A 151 6.90 -16.55 12.37
C GLU A 151 8.15 -15.85 12.92
N GLU A 152 9.03 -15.36 12.05
CA GLU A 152 10.39 -14.95 12.39
C GLU A 152 10.67 -13.46 12.14
N LEU A 153 10.00 -12.82 11.15
CA LEU A 153 10.20 -11.38 10.89
C LEU A 153 9.53 -10.53 11.98
N LYS A 154 10.34 -10.12 12.95
CA LYS A 154 9.95 -9.33 14.12
C LYS A 154 10.75 -8.04 14.21
N ASP A 155 10.16 -7.05 14.85
CA ASP A 155 10.83 -5.80 15.18
C ASP A 155 12.02 -6.08 16.12
N PRO A 156 13.25 -5.71 15.76
CA PRO A 156 14.43 -5.96 16.59
C PRO A 156 14.41 -5.27 17.95
N GLU A 157 13.61 -4.22 18.13
CA GLU A 157 13.57 -3.43 19.36
C GLU A 157 12.70 -4.08 20.44
N ASP A 158 11.53 -4.61 20.07
CA ASP A 158 10.52 -5.09 21.03
C ASP A 158 10.01 -6.52 20.75
N GLY A 159 10.42 -7.14 19.64
CA GLY A 159 10.02 -8.49 19.25
C GLY A 159 8.61 -8.59 18.67
N THR A 160 7.93 -7.47 18.39
CA THR A 160 6.59 -7.46 17.80
C THR A 160 6.63 -8.08 16.40
N PRO A 161 5.71 -9.02 16.06
CA PRO A 161 5.60 -9.53 14.69
C PRO A 161 5.25 -8.41 13.71
N ILE A 162 6.02 -8.31 12.62
CA ILE A 162 5.87 -7.25 11.61
C ILE A 162 4.82 -7.61 10.56
N VAL A 163 4.78 -8.87 10.14
CA VAL A 163 3.90 -9.34 9.07
C VAL A 163 2.60 -9.84 9.67
N GLU A 164 1.47 -9.37 9.13
CA GLU A 164 0.15 -9.85 9.50
C GLU A 164 -0.24 -11.09 8.69
N ARG A 165 0.00 -11.03 7.37
CA ARG A 165 -0.38 -12.08 6.44
C ARG A 165 0.56 -12.10 5.24
N VAL A 166 0.72 -13.26 4.63
CA VAL A 166 1.35 -13.40 3.31
C VAL A 166 0.33 -14.07 2.40
N TYR A 167 0.05 -13.43 1.27
CA TYR A 167 -0.76 -13.99 0.20
C TYR A 167 0.13 -14.55 -0.89
N ARG A 168 -0.28 -15.68 -1.46
CA ARG A 168 0.17 -16.13 -2.78
C ARG A 168 -0.56 -15.34 -3.86
N ARG A 169 0.08 -15.07 -5.00
CA ARG A 169 -0.56 -14.30 -6.11
C ARG A 169 -1.90 -14.87 -6.53
N GLU A 170 -2.03 -16.19 -6.61
CA GLU A 170 -3.24 -16.90 -7.01
C GLU A 170 -4.39 -16.78 -5.99
N GLU A 171 -4.14 -16.30 -4.77
CA GLU A 171 -5.18 -16.00 -3.79
C GLU A 171 -5.86 -14.64 -4.03
N ILE A 172 -5.17 -13.71 -4.71
CA ILE A 172 -5.59 -12.30 -4.80
C ILE A 172 -5.67 -11.76 -6.22
N TYR A 173 -5.04 -12.42 -7.19
CA TYR A 173 -5.01 -12.02 -8.59
C TYR A 173 -5.51 -13.15 -9.48
N ASP A 174 -6.13 -12.77 -10.59
CA ASP A 174 -6.53 -13.64 -11.68
C ASP A 174 -6.30 -12.92 -13.02
N GLY A 175 -6.20 -13.68 -14.11
CA GLY A 175 -6.13 -13.16 -15.47
C GLY A 175 -4.80 -13.41 -16.19
N PRO A 176 -4.66 -12.89 -17.43
CA PRO A 176 -3.62 -13.30 -18.37
C PRO A 176 -2.19 -12.92 -17.95
N TYR A 177 -2.05 -12.00 -16.99
CA TYR A 177 -0.76 -11.51 -16.49
C TYR A 177 -0.39 -12.06 -15.10
N LEU A 178 -1.11 -13.09 -14.61
CA LEU A 178 -0.85 -13.67 -13.28
C LEU A 178 0.61 -14.10 -13.09
N GLU A 179 1.24 -14.60 -14.16
CA GLU A 179 2.64 -15.06 -14.13
C GLU A 179 3.66 -13.93 -13.92
N GLU A 180 3.28 -12.66 -14.19
CA GLU A 180 4.11 -11.47 -13.98
C GLU A 180 3.97 -10.88 -12.56
N ALA A 181 2.95 -11.30 -11.80
CA ALA A 181 2.75 -10.86 -10.43
C ALA A 181 3.78 -11.47 -9.48
N ALA A 182 4.05 -10.77 -8.38
CA ALA A 182 4.93 -11.23 -7.31
C ALA A 182 4.42 -12.54 -6.70
N ASP A 183 5.29 -13.49 -6.40
CA ASP A 183 4.89 -14.83 -5.96
C ASP A 183 4.28 -14.83 -4.55
N LEU A 184 4.76 -13.91 -3.72
CA LEU A 184 4.27 -13.67 -2.36
C LEU A 184 4.05 -12.16 -2.16
N ILE A 185 2.95 -11.83 -1.49
CA ILE A 185 2.55 -10.47 -1.13
C ILE A 185 2.41 -10.43 0.39
N ALA A 186 3.43 -9.91 1.06
CA ALA A 186 3.43 -9.70 2.49
C ALA A 186 2.64 -8.43 2.86
N VAL A 187 1.68 -8.58 3.76
CA VAL A 187 0.90 -7.49 4.34
C VAL A 187 1.42 -7.22 5.75
N PRO A 188 1.92 -6.00 6.03
CA PRO A 188 2.41 -5.64 7.34
C PRO A 188 1.27 -5.42 8.33
N LYS A 189 1.56 -5.57 9.63
CA LYS A 189 0.71 -5.01 10.69
C LYS A 189 0.70 -3.48 10.62
N THR A 190 -0.41 -2.87 11.04
CA THR A 190 -0.60 -1.41 11.08
C THR A 190 0.58 -0.66 11.70
N GLY A 191 1.12 0.28 10.92
CA GLY A 191 2.26 1.12 11.26
C GLY A 191 3.61 0.63 10.74
N TYR A 192 3.71 -0.57 10.16
CA TYR A 192 4.93 -1.03 9.47
C TYR A 192 4.80 -0.83 7.96
N ASP A 193 5.88 -0.39 7.32
CA ASP A 193 5.94 -0.16 5.87
C ASP A 193 7.05 -0.99 5.23
N LEU A 194 6.67 -1.97 4.40
CA LEU A 194 7.59 -2.95 3.81
C LEU A 194 8.28 -2.38 2.57
N LYS A 195 9.59 -2.19 2.66
CA LYS A 195 10.45 -1.61 1.62
C LYS A 195 11.42 -2.65 1.04
N GLY A 196 11.84 -2.42 -0.21
CA GLY A 196 12.79 -3.27 -0.95
C GLY A 196 14.18 -2.64 -1.10
N LYS A 197 14.64 -1.81 -0.14
CA LYS A 197 15.99 -1.21 -0.21
C LYS A 197 17.06 -2.29 -0.04
N VAL A 198 18.13 -2.22 -0.83
CA VAL A 198 19.23 -3.22 -0.88
C VAL A 198 20.54 -2.75 -0.23
N SER A 199 20.65 -1.46 0.11
CA SER A 199 21.87 -0.85 0.67
C SER A 199 21.59 -0.25 2.04
N VAL A 200 21.10 -1.09 2.96
CA VAL A 200 20.76 -0.73 4.34
C VAL A 200 21.43 -1.70 5.29
N GLN A 201 21.79 -1.23 6.50
CA GLN A 201 22.51 -2.04 7.49
C GLN A 201 21.60 -2.54 8.62
N GLU A 202 20.53 -1.80 8.90
CA GLU A 202 19.54 -2.11 9.93
C GLU A 202 18.26 -2.63 9.27
N LEU A 203 17.61 -3.63 9.90
CA LEU A 203 16.38 -4.26 9.38
C LEU A 203 15.21 -3.27 9.32
N THR A 204 15.16 -2.37 10.29
CA THR A 204 14.12 -1.37 10.43
C THR A 204 14.72 0.01 10.43
N GLY A 205 14.00 1.00 9.95
CA GLY A 205 14.40 2.40 10.06
C GLY A 205 13.21 3.33 10.10
N ARG A 206 13.49 4.63 10.17
CA ARG A 206 12.46 5.67 10.06
C ARG A 206 12.97 6.79 9.18
N GLY A 207 12.18 7.12 8.16
CA GLY A 207 12.47 8.18 7.21
C GLY A 207 11.88 9.53 7.65
N LYS A 208 11.77 10.44 6.68
CA LYS A 208 11.04 11.72 6.85
C LYS A 208 9.52 11.58 6.70
N ILE A 209 9.08 10.47 6.13
CA ILE A 209 7.67 10.13 6.01
C ILE A 209 7.21 9.60 7.36
N VAL A 210 6.07 10.11 7.84
CA VAL A 210 5.49 9.82 9.15
C VAL A 210 4.12 9.15 9.05
N GLY A 211 3.50 9.14 7.88
CA GLY A 211 2.26 8.40 7.59
C GLY A 211 2.47 7.29 6.56
N MET A 212 1.67 6.22 6.64
CA MET A 212 1.70 5.07 5.73
C MET A 212 0.30 4.56 5.41
N HIS A 213 0.15 3.83 4.29
CA HIS A 213 -1.11 3.31 3.76
C HIS A 213 -1.71 2.12 4.52
N THR A 214 -2.93 2.23 5.02
CA THR A 214 -3.73 1.10 5.53
C THR A 214 -4.59 0.50 4.42
N TYR A 215 -4.96 -0.77 4.57
CA TYR A 215 -5.60 -1.56 3.49
C TYR A 215 -7.07 -1.88 3.76
N ASP A 216 -7.56 -1.66 4.99
CA ASP A 216 -8.87 -2.11 5.48
C ASP A 216 -9.89 -0.99 5.66
N ASP A 217 -9.50 0.26 5.43
CA ASP A 217 -10.27 1.47 5.71
C ASP A 217 -10.33 2.45 4.52
N ALA A 218 -10.03 1.97 3.30
CA ALA A 218 -10.42 2.65 2.07
C ALA A 218 -11.93 2.96 2.10
N PHE A 219 -12.38 4.03 1.43
CA PHE A 219 -13.80 4.39 1.37
C PHE A 219 -14.34 4.42 -0.07
N LEU A 220 -15.64 4.21 -0.24
CA LEU A 220 -16.40 4.50 -1.46
C LEU A 220 -17.71 5.17 -1.02
N PHE A 221 -18.15 6.15 -1.77
CA PHE A 221 -19.38 6.89 -1.54
C PHE A 221 -20.09 6.98 -2.87
N VAL A 222 -21.32 6.47 -2.92
CA VAL A 222 -22.17 6.50 -4.11
C VAL A 222 -23.50 7.15 -3.73
N LYS A 223 -24.08 7.93 -4.64
CA LYS A 223 -25.42 8.49 -4.53
C LYS A 223 -26.47 7.35 -4.63
N GLY A 224 -27.41 7.27 -3.68
CA GLY A 224 -28.58 6.37 -3.73
C GLY A 224 -28.74 5.42 -2.54
N GLU A 225 -29.87 4.70 -2.48
CA GLU A 225 -30.05 3.55 -1.58
C GLU A 225 -29.30 2.35 -2.17
N VAL A 226 -28.19 1.96 -1.55
CA VAL A 226 -27.51 0.69 -1.87
C VAL A 226 -28.19 -0.42 -1.09
N LYS A 227 -28.86 -1.35 -1.77
CA LYS A 227 -29.31 -2.62 -1.16
C LYS A 227 -28.14 -3.59 -1.22
N LEU A 228 -27.63 -3.98 -0.05
CA LEU A 228 -26.53 -4.93 0.09
C LEU A 228 -27.09 -6.33 0.35
N GLU A 229 -26.59 -7.34 -0.35
CA GLU A 229 -26.79 -8.74 0.05
C GLU A 229 -25.73 -9.13 1.10
N GLU A 230 -26.08 -10.02 2.06
CA GLU A 230 -25.24 -10.38 3.24
C GLU A 230 -23.80 -10.85 2.91
N ASN A 231 -23.52 -11.15 1.64
CA ASN A 231 -22.25 -11.72 1.19
C ASN A 231 -21.36 -10.72 0.43
N GLU A 232 -21.80 -9.47 0.27
CA GLU A 232 -21.06 -8.44 -0.46
C GLU A 232 -20.16 -7.64 0.51
N ARG A 233 -18.85 -7.65 0.26
CA ARG A 233 -17.91 -6.75 0.95
C ARG A 233 -18.11 -5.35 0.40
N TRP A 234 -18.52 -4.41 1.25
CA TRP A 234 -18.88 -3.06 0.83
C TRP A 234 -18.21 -1.98 1.67
N ILE A 235 -18.04 -0.82 1.05
CA ILE A 235 -17.42 0.35 1.60
C ILE A 235 -18.31 1.59 1.32
N GLY A 236 -18.85 2.21 2.40
CA GLY A 236 -19.34 3.59 2.55
C GLY A 236 -20.67 4.05 1.89
N GLY A 237 -21.58 4.62 2.70
CA GLY A 237 -22.93 5.08 2.29
C GLY A 237 -23.26 6.49 2.73
N VAL A 238 -23.77 7.29 1.79
CA VAL A 238 -24.04 8.72 1.98
C VAL A 238 -25.50 8.94 2.36
N ASN A 239 -25.82 8.76 3.64
CA ASN A 239 -27.02 9.40 4.21
C ASN A 239 -26.75 10.12 5.54
N ARG A 240 -25.51 10.08 6.04
CA ARG A 240 -24.97 11.00 7.06
C ARG A 240 -23.45 11.07 6.91
N LEU A 241 -22.93 11.95 6.08
CA LEU A 241 -21.53 12.37 6.24
C LEU A 241 -21.53 13.81 6.77
N ALA A 242 -21.53 13.91 8.10
CA ALA A 242 -20.77 14.98 8.72
C ALA A 242 -19.32 14.50 8.69
N LEU A 243 -18.42 15.30 8.10
CA LEU A 243 -17.01 15.27 8.49
C LEU A 243 -16.93 15.67 9.96
N ALA A 244 -17.07 14.69 10.85
CA ALA A 244 -16.70 14.84 12.25
C ALA A 244 -15.28 14.28 12.38
N LEU A 245 -14.31 15.19 12.32
CA LEU A 245 -12.99 14.91 12.87
C LEU A 245 -13.09 14.89 14.39
N ALA A 246 -12.43 13.90 14.97
CA ALA A 246 -12.27 13.58 16.39
C ALA A 246 -13.44 12.87 17.07
N ARG A 247 -13.17 11.64 17.54
CA ARG A 247 -12.68 11.46 18.91
C ARG A 247 -11.52 10.48 18.96
#